data_AF-A0A919PWD7-F1
#
_entry.id   AF-A0A919PWD7-F1
#
_cell.length_a   1.000
_cell.length_b   1.000
_cell.length_c   1.000
_cell.angle_alpha   90.00
_cell.angle_beta   90.00
_cell.angle_gamma   90.00
#
_symmetry.space_group_name_H-M   'P 1'
#
loop_
_entity.id
_entity.type
_entity.pdbx_description
1 polymer ?
#
loop_
_entity_poly.entity_id
_entity_poly.type
_entity_poly.pdbx_seq_one_letter_code
_entity_poly.pdbx_strand_id
1 'polypeptide(L)'
;MTNLIGCLSQSPPYLRLVAYFADLTPYAYSHFDHDTVRLEWGRLHYRPRYERLNVGWLDASQPFGTGPVPDGFASALLDVIGNPTVNETRGLHDCEFCPPDANVIADPRPDRRPWLAFREIRLPARPGVMFAAPALIWHYVSAHAYRPPAEFVEAVQRYDADWATEPSPWIPPDAERKVRNRTPMNMMIPCGSCGRMFELHFTPVGTERSAPSLASEQLIQQCPDHDGKEWGFWDKVR
;
A
#
# COMPACT_ATOMS: atom_id res chain seq x y z
N MET A 1 22.93 44.01 41.61
CA MET A 1 21.91 43.89 40.56
C MET A 1 22.38 42.82 39.59
N THR A 2 21.51 41.86 39.32
CA THR A 2 21.83 40.45 39.10
C THR A 2 22.06 40.12 37.62
N ASN A 3 23.13 39.37 37.33
CA ASN A 3 23.37 38.72 36.04
C ASN A 3 22.25 37.70 35.75
N LEU A 4 21.60 37.81 34.59
CA LEU A 4 20.73 36.76 34.06
C LEU A 4 21.45 36.04 32.92
N ILE A 5 21.99 34.88 33.28
CA ILE A 5 22.29 33.77 32.37
C ILE A 5 20.98 33.02 32.16
N GLY A 6 20.62 32.73 30.92
CA GLY A 6 19.51 31.84 30.56
C GLY A 6 19.15 32.04 29.09
N CYS A 7 18.88 31.04 28.27
CA CYS A 7 18.77 29.60 28.48
C CYS A 7 19.04 29.01 27.07
N LEU A 8 20.10 28.20 26.90
CA LEU A 8 20.23 27.39 25.69
C LEU A 8 19.14 26.32 25.77
N SER A 9 18.07 26.47 24.99
CA SER A 9 17.03 25.46 24.88
C SER A 9 17.58 24.25 24.14
N GLN A 10 18.22 23.35 24.87
CA GLN A 10 18.43 21.99 24.39
C GLN A 10 17.06 21.31 24.41
N SER A 11 16.46 21.15 23.22
CA SER A 11 15.31 20.28 23.03
C SER A 11 15.69 18.86 23.46
N PRO A 12 14.84 18.13 24.22
CA PRO A 12 15.14 16.77 24.64
C PRO A 12 15.26 15.85 23.41
N PRO A 13 16.16 14.85 23.42
CA PRO A 13 16.22 13.84 22.37
C PRO A 13 14.91 13.06 22.43
N TYR A 14 14.07 13.22 21.41
CA TYR A 14 12.93 12.35 21.21
C TYR A 14 13.45 10.91 21.23
N LEU A 15 12.86 10.06 22.08
CA LEU A 15 13.03 8.61 22.05
C LEU A 15 12.73 8.15 20.62
N ARG A 16 13.79 7.96 19.85
CA ARG A 16 13.73 7.53 18.45
C ARG A 16 13.20 6.10 18.46
N LEU A 17 12.00 5.89 17.91
CA LEU A 17 11.50 4.54 17.70
C LEU A 17 12.40 3.93 16.63
N VAL A 18 13.38 3.13 17.06
CA VAL A 18 14.34 2.50 16.14
C VAL A 18 13.56 1.48 15.32
N ALA A 19 13.37 1.75 14.03
CA ALA A 19 12.72 0.82 13.10
C ALA A 19 13.73 -0.21 12.53
N TYR A 20 14.79 -0.51 13.29
CA TYR A 20 15.79 -1.48 12.91
C TYR A 20 15.36 -2.89 13.27
N PHE A 21 15.37 -3.77 12.27
CA PHE A 21 15.31 -5.20 12.49
C PHE A 21 16.30 -5.87 11.56
N ALA A 22 17.24 -6.62 12.14
CA ALA A 22 18.25 -7.31 11.36
C ALA A 22 17.62 -8.25 10.33
N ASP A 23 18.21 -8.32 9.15
CA ASP A 23 17.73 -9.19 8.09
C ASP A 23 17.67 -10.65 8.55
N LEU A 24 16.64 -11.36 8.07
CA LEU A 24 16.36 -12.76 8.36
C LEU A 24 16.08 -13.07 9.84
N THR A 25 15.76 -12.06 10.66
CA THR A 25 15.25 -12.24 12.02
C THR A 25 13.72 -12.24 12.07
N PRO A 26 13.09 -12.81 13.12
CA PRO A 26 11.64 -12.80 13.25
C PRO A 26 11.02 -11.39 13.19
N TYR A 27 9.97 -11.24 12.38
CA TYR A 27 9.28 -9.97 12.20
C TYR A 27 8.71 -9.42 13.52
N ALA A 28 9.07 -8.18 13.82
CA ALA A 28 8.74 -7.54 15.10
C ALA A 28 8.40 -6.03 14.97
N TYR A 29 8.24 -5.51 13.75
CA TYR A 29 7.88 -4.10 13.52
C TYR A 29 6.46 -3.79 14.01
N SER A 30 5.48 -4.60 13.63
CA SER A 30 4.11 -4.45 14.11
C SER A 30 3.88 -5.32 15.34
N HIS A 31 3.38 -4.70 16.41
CA HIS A 31 2.90 -5.42 17.60
C HIS A 31 1.54 -6.10 17.37
N PHE A 32 0.89 -5.85 16.23
CA PHE A 32 -0.32 -6.56 15.86
C PHE A 32 0.02 -7.94 15.28
N ASP A 33 -0.75 -8.94 15.70
CA ASP A 33 -0.61 -10.32 15.28
C ASP A 33 -1.34 -10.65 13.97
N HIS A 34 -1.81 -9.63 13.23
CA HIS A 34 -2.51 -9.78 11.97
C HIS A 34 -1.87 -8.92 10.87
N ASP A 35 -2.03 -9.35 9.63
CA ASP A 35 -1.73 -8.57 8.44
C ASP A 35 -3.05 -8.04 7.84
N THR A 36 -3.00 -6.81 7.33
CA THR A 36 -4.07 -6.20 6.55
C THR A 36 -3.58 -6.03 5.11
N VAL A 37 -4.24 -6.66 4.16
CA VAL A 37 -3.90 -6.61 2.74
C VAL A 37 -5.00 -5.90 1.98
N ARG A 38 -4.61 -4.94 1.14
CA ARG A 38 -5.52 -4.26 0.21
C ARG A 38 -5.40 -4.91 -1.16
N LEU A 39 -6.53 -5.41 -1.63
CA LEU A 39 -6.73 -6.02 -2.93
C LEU A 39 -7.69 -5.18 -3.78
N GLU A 40 -7.86 -5.54 -5.05
CA GLU A 40 -8.76 -4.83 -5.96
C GLU A 40 -10.20 -4.79 -5.46
N TRP A 41 -10.72 -5.95 -5.03
CA TRP A 41 -12.08 -6.10 -4.53
C TRP A 41 -12.29 -5.55 -3.11
N GLY A 42 -11.23 -5.34 -2.32
CA GLY A 42 -11.39 -4.83 -0.96
C GLY A 42 -10.21 -5.00 -0.03
N ARG A 43 -10.52 -5.29 1.24
CA ARG A 43 -9.52 -5.51 2.28
C ARG A 43 -9.68 -6.90 2.87
N LEU A 44 -8.53 -7.52 3.11
CA LEU A 44 -8.39 -8.79 3.78
C LEU A 44 -7.67 -8.56 5.11
N HIS A 45 -8.20 -9.10 6.19
CA HIS A 45 -7.57 -9.11 7.51
C HIS A 45 -7.37 -10.55 7.94
N TYR A 46 -6.14 -10.94 8.28
CA TYR A 46 -5.88 -12.30 8.73
C TYR A 46 -4.71 -12.39 9.69
N ARG A 47 -4.74 -13.40 10.55
CA ARG A 47 -3.60 -13.80 11.36
C ARG A 47 -2.71 -14.74 10.54
N PRO A 48 -1.46 -14.37 10.23
CA PRO A 48 -0.53 -15.26 9.55
C PRO A 48 -0.36 -16.58 10.31
N ARG A 49 -0.34 -17.70 9.58
CA ARG A 49 0.01 -19.03 10.12
C ARG A 49 1.42 -19.48 9.72
N TYR A 50 2.20 -18.55 9.19
CA TYR A 50 3.56 -18.72 8.71
C TYR A 50 4.51 -17.86 9.54
N GLU A 51 5.77 -18.26 9.58
CA GLU A 51 6.86 -17.43 10.10
C GLU A 51 7.06 -16.21 9.19
N ARG A 52 7.35 -15.05 9.79
CA ARG A 52 7.68 -13.82 9.08
C ARG A 52 9.12 -13.43 9.39
N LEU A 53 9.91 -13.17 8.37
CA LEU A 53 11.32 -12.75 8.50
C LEU A 53 11.51 -11.31 8.01
N ASN A 54 12.19 -10.48 8.81
CA ASN A 54 12.52 -9.11 8.46
C ASN A 54 13.51 -9.06 7.30
N VAL A 55 13.29 -8.13 6.37
CA VAL A 55 14.31 -7.72 5.39
C VAL A 55 14.22 -6.21 5.16
N GLY A 56 15.36 -5.51 5.16
CA GLY A 56 15.42 -4.11 4.76
C GLY A 56 14.85 -3.11 5.77
N TRP A 57 14.77 -3.50 7.05
CA TRP A 57 14.43 -2.60 8.16
C TRP A 57 15.71 -1.97 8.71
N LEU A 58 16.21 -0.96 8.00
CA LEU A 58 17.51 -0.34 8.26
C LEU A 58 17.41 0.88 9.19
N ASP A 59 18.53 1.22 9.83
CA ASP A 59 18.67 2.40 10.69
C ASP A 59 20.09 2.95 10.56
N ALA A 60 20.25 4.28 10.63
CA ALA A 60 21.54 4.93 10.42
C ALA A 60 22.62 4.55 11.46
N SER A 61 22.22 4.03 12.62
CA SER A 61 23.13 3.57 13.67
C SER A 61 23.65 2.14 13.46
N GLN A 62 23.13 1.40 12.48
CA GLN A 62 23.49 0.00 12.24
C GLN A 62 24.14 -0.16 10.85
N PRO A 63 25.25 -0.90 10.75
CA PRO A 63 25.80 -1.25 9.44
C PRO A 63 24.85 -2.20 8.71
N PHE A 64 24.82 -2.10 7.39
CA PHE A 64 24.10 -3.03 6.54
C PHE A 64 24.98 -3.48 5.37
N GLY A 65 24.67 -4.66 4.82
CA GLY A 65 25.38 -5.17 3.66
C GLY A 65 25.17 -4.26 2.45
N THR A 66 26.26 -3.87 1.80
CA THR A 66 26.22 -3.11 0.54
C THR A 66 26.84 -3.89 -0.60
N GLY A 67 26.44 -3.56 -1.83
CA GLY A 67 26.99 -4.17 -3.03
C GLY A 67 25.99 -4.25 -4.18
N PRO A 68 26.43 -4.81 -5.32
CA PRO A 68 25.57 -4.94 -6.49
C PRO A 68 24.43 -5.93 -6.22
N VAL A 69 23.29 -5.64 -6.85
CA VAL A 69 22.15 -6.55 -7.01
C VAL A 69 22.02 -6.92 -8.49
N PRO A 70 21.39 -8.05 -8.84
CA PRO A 70 21.19 -8.42 -10.24
C PRO A 70 20.40 -7.36 -11.02
N ASP A 71 20.67 -7.27 -12.32
CA ASP A 71 19.94 -6.37 -13.22
C ASP A 71 18.44 -6.64 -13.16
N GLY A 72 17.64 -5.56 -13.19
CA GLY A 72 16.18 -5.65 -13.12
C GLY A 72 15.60 -5.91 -11.72
N PHE A 73 16.41 -6.27 -10.72
CA PHE A 73 15.92 -6.54 -9.36
C PHE A 73 15.13 -5.36 -8.76
N ALA A 74 15.64 -4.13 -8.90
CA ALA A 74 14.94 -2.94 -8.40
C ALA A 74 13.57 -2.73 -9.09
N SER A 75 13.45 -3.08 -10.37
CA SER A 75 12.17 -3.01 -11.09
C SER A 75 11.19 -4.06 -10.56
N ALA A 76 11.63 -5.32 -10.45
CA ALA A 76 10.81 -6.41 -9.90
C ALA A 76 10.36 -6.10 -8.46
N LEU A 77 11.22 -5.47 -7.66
CA LEU A 77 10.88 -5.04 -6.30
C LEU A 77 9.78 -3.97 -6.28
N LEU A 78 9.74 -3.05 -7.26
CA LEU A 78 8.61 -2.12 -7.40
C LEU A 78 7.32 -2.86 -7.74
N ASP A 79 7.37 -3.90 -8.57
CA ASP A 79 6.19 -4.71 -8.92
C ASP A 79 5.60 -5.38 -7.68
N VAL A 80 6.46 -5.99 -6.84
CA VAL A 80 6.08 -6.54 -5.52
C VAL A 80 5.44 -5.46 -4.63
N ILE A 81 6.06 -4.27 -4.52
CA ILE A 81 5.53 -3.15 -3.72
C ILE A 81 4.18 -2.64 -4.24
N GLY A 82 3.95 -2.77 -5.55
CA GLY A 82 2.71 -2.39 -6.20
C GLY A 82 1.56 -3.36 -5.94
N ASN A 83 1.84 -4.62 -5.61
CA ASN A 83 0.84 -5.69 -5.61
C ASN A 83 1.17 -6.89 -4.66
N PRO A 84 0.44 -7.11 -3.55
CA PRO A 84 -0.61 -6.28 -2.99
C PRO A 84 -0.04 -5.29 -1.98
N THR A 85 -0.83 -4.28 -1.62
CA THR A 85 -0.42 -3.35 -0.57
C THR A 85 -0.69 -3.94 0.81
N VAL A 86 0.33 -4.02 1.67
CA VAL A 86 0.23 -4.63 3.01
C VAL A 86 0.48 -3.59 4.11
N ASN A 87 -0.29 -3.68 5.20
CA ASN A 87 -0.12 -2.90 6.45
C ASN A 87 0.15 -1.41 6.22
N GLU A 88 -0.72 -0.75 5.46
CA GLU A 88 -0.62 0.70 5.28
C GLU A 88 -0.85 1.43 6.58
N THR A 89 0.09 2.33 6.89
CA THR A 89 -0.02 3.24 8.02
C THR A 89 -0.37 4.65 7.53
N ARG A 90 -0.70 5.53 8.48
CA ARG A 90 -0.89 6.97 8.21
C ARG A 90 0.42 7.76 8.29
N GLY A 91 1.50 7.13 8.73
CA GLY A 91 2.83 7.75 8.82
C GLY A 91 3.63 7.55 7.54
N LEU A 92 4.65 8.39 7.35
CA LEU A 92 5.68 8.19 6.34
C LEU A 92 6.96 7.78 7.06
N HIS A 93 7.62 6.73 6.58
CA HIS A 93 8.95 6.36 7.02
C HIS A 93 9.97 7.21 6.25
N ASP A 94 10.64 8.11 6.95
CA ASP A 94 11.69 8.94 6.36
C ASP A 94 12.99 8.13 6.21
N CYS A 95 13.68 8.29 5.08
CA CYS A 95 15.01 7.73 4.87
C CYS A 95 16.04 8.50 5.69
N GLU A 96 16.66 7.83 6.67
CA GLU A 96 17.65 8.47 7.54
C GLU A 96 19.03 8.68 6.90
N PHE A 97 19.24 8.09 5.72
CA PHE A 97 20.51 8.15 4.97
C PHE A 97 20.53 9.29 3.96
N CYS A 98 19.37 9.86 3.64
CA CYS A 98 19.23 11.02 2.77
C CYS A 98 19.34 12.32 3.58
N PRO A 99 19.72 13.44 2.91
CA PRO A 99 19.55 14.77 3.47
C PRO A 99 18.08 15.04 3.91
N PRO A 100 17.85 15.87 4.94
CA PRO A 100 16.50 16.12 5.47
C PRO A 100 15.48 16.68 4.47
N ASP A 101 15.91 17.31 3.38
CA ASP A 101 15.06 17.84 2.32
C ASP A 101 14.74 16.81 1.21
N ALA A 102 15.29 15.59 1.31
CA ALA A 102 15.13 14.50 0.36
C ALA A 102 14.80 13.15 1.04
N ASN A 103 14.45 13.15 2.33
CA ASN A 103 14.23 11.94 3.12
C ASN A 103 12.83 11.32 2.94
N VAL A 104 11.87 12.06 2.38
CA VAL A 104 10.53 11.54 2.05
C VAL A 104 10.54 10.97 0.64
N ILE A 105 10.38 9.65 0.51
CA ILE A 105 10.61 8.97 -0.77
C ILE A 105 9.30 8.74 -1.55
N ALA A 106 9.27 9.30 -2.76
CA ALA A 106 8.18 9.13 -3.71
C ALA A 106 8.26 7.81 -4.47
N ASP A 107 7.10 7.31 -4.94
CA ASP A 107 7.07 6.19 -5.89
C ASP A 107 7.57 6.70 -7.25
N PRO A 108 8.61 6.09 -7.85
CA PRO A 108 9.15 6.55 -9.13
C PRO A 108 8.18 6.31 -10.30
N ARG A 109 7.09 5.55 -10.11
CA ARG A 109 6.10 5.25 -11.15
C ARG A 109 5.01 6.33 -11.21
N PRO A 110 4.73 6.90 -12.41
CA PRO A 110 3.85 8.06 -12.55
C PRO A 110 2.36 7.78 -12.29
N ASP A 111 1.92 6.54 -12.37
CA ASP A 111 0.52 6.09 -12.21
C ASP A 111 0.16 5.69 -10.77
N ARG A 112 1.12 5.72 -9.83
CA ARG A 112 0.95 5.20 -8.47
C ARG A 112 0.83 6.30 -7.43
N ARG A 113 0.49 5.89 -6.19
CA ARG A 113 0.39 6.82 -5.05
C ARG A 113 1.71 7.56 -4.89
N PRO A 114 1.70 8.84 -4.49
CA PRO A 114 2.88 9.69 -4.54
C PRO A 114 4.01 9.26 -3.61
N TRP A 115 3.76 8.40 -2.62
CA TRP A 115 4.74 8.02 -1.60
C TRP A 115 4.92 6.49 -1.49
N LEU A 116 6.15 6.04 -1.24
CA LEU A 116 6.45 4.61 -1.03
C LEU A 116 6.35 4.23 0.45
N ALA A 117 6.81 5.10 1.34
CA ALA A 117 7.29 4.73 2.67
C ALA A 117 6.21 4.56 3.77
N PHE A 118 4.95 4.29 3.41
CA PHE A 118 3.86 4.10 4.37
C PHE A 118 3.30 2.68 4.42
N ARG A 119 3.87 1.75 3.64
CA ARG A 119 3.37 0.39 3.49
C ARG A 119 4.49 -0.64 3.63
N GLU A 120 4.07 -1.87 3.84
CA GLU A 120 4.94 -3.04 3.86
C GLU A 120 4.69 -3.91 2.62
N ILE A 121 5.58 -4.88 2.43
CA ILE A 121 5.38 -5.99 1.51
C ILE A 121 5.44 -7.32 2.25
N ARG A 122 4.83 -8.33 1.62
CA ARG A 122 4.99 -9.74 1.98
C ARG A 122 5.43 -10.48 0.73
N LEU A 123 6.47 -11.29 0.86
CA LEU A 123 7.04 -12.03 -0.26
C LEU A 123 7.31 -13.49 0.16
N PRO A 124 6.72 -14.49 -0.52
CA PRO A 124 6.93 -15.89 -0.17
C PRO A 124 8.42 -16.27 -0.21
N ALA A 125 8.93 -16.87 0.86
CA ALA A 125 10.32 -17.32 0.93
C ALA A 125 10.42 -18.82 0.61
N ARG A 126 9.72 -19.64 1.38
CA ARG A 126 9.65 -21.11 1.29
C ARG A 126 8.40 -21.60 2.04
N PRO A 127 7.97 -22.87 1.90
CA PRO A 127 6.84 -23.41 2.65
C PRO A 127 6.86 -23.02 4.13
N GLY A 128 5.80 -22.35 4.60
CA GLY A 128 5.65 -21.88 5.98
C GLY A 128 6.40 -20.58 6.36
N VAL A 129 7.08 -19.90 5.43
CA VAL A 129 7.90 -18.70 5.72
C VAL A 129 7.65 -17.59 4.69
N MET A 130 7.52 -16.37 5.19
CA MET A 130 7.25 -15.15 4.43
C MET A 130 8.27 -14.06 4.79
N PHE A 131 8.84 -13.38 3.80
CA PHE A 131 9.59 -12.15 4.07
C PHE A 131 8.63 -10.99 4.34
N ALA A 132 9.01 -10.11 5.26
CA ALA A 132 8.32 -8.90 5.63
C ALA A 132 9.31 -7.73 5.56
N ALA A 133 9.05 -6.79 4.67
CA ALA A 133 9.94 -5.66 4.42
C ALA A 133 9.14 -4.35 4.33
N PRO A 134 9.75 -3.19 4.68
CA PRO A 134 9.14 -1.90 4.39
C PRO A 134 9.20 -1.66 2.88
N ALA A 135 8.22 -0.99 2.29
CA ALA A 135 8.30 -0.60 0.88
C ALA A 135 9.49 0.31 0.57
N LEU A 136 10.05 0.98 1.59
CA LEU A 136 11.27 1.78 1.49
C LEU A 136 12.51 0.96 1.10
N ILE A 137 12.47 -0.38 1.19
CA ILE A 137 13.55 -1.26 0.75
C ILE A 137 14.00 -1.00 -0.69
N TRP A 138 13.09 -0.64 -1.59
CA TRP A 138 13.45 -0.29 -2.97
C TRP A 138 14.41 0.89 -3.03
N HIS A 139 14.16 1.91 -2.20
CA HIS A 139 15.01 3.09 -2.13
C HIS A 139 16.37 2.76 -1.53
N TYR A 140 16.40 1.96 -0.46
CA TYR A 140 17.66 1.51 0.13
C TYR A 140 18.54 0.77 -0.87
N VAL A 141 17.96 -0.09 -1.69
CA VAL A 141 18.67 -0.79 -2.77
C VAL A 141 19.16 0.20 -3.83
N SER A 142 18.29 1.09 -4.29
CA SER A 142 18.55 1.93 -5.47
C SER A 142 19.43 3.15 -5.19
N ALA A 143 19.36 3.72 -3.99
CA ALA A 143 20.04 4.97 -3.62
C ALA A 143 21.17 4.76 -2.60
N HIS A 144 21.11 3.70 -1.79
CA HIS A 144 22.08 3.43 -0.72
C HIS A 144 22.86 2.12 -0.91
N ALA A 145 22.72 1.50 -2.08
CA ALA A 145 23.40 0.26 -2.45
C ALA A 145 23.23 -0.86 -1.41
N TYR A 146 22.13 -0.84 -0.64
CA TYR A 146 21.78 -1.94 0.25
C TYR A 146 21.67 -3.21 -0.58
N ARG A 147 22.39 -4.24 -0.14
CA ARG A 147 22.40 -5.57 -0.74
C ARG A 147 21.58 -6.51 0.14
N PRO A 148 20.32 -6.82 -0.22
CA PRO A 148 19.48 -7.72 0.56
C PRO A 148 20.07 -9.13 0.61
N PRO A 149 19.63 -9.99 1.55
CA PRO A 149 19.99 -11.40 1.57
C PRO A 149 19.70 -12.09 0.24
N ALA A 150 20.57 -13.01 -0.16
CA ALA A 150 20.47 -13.70 -1.45
C ALA A 150 19.11 -14.42 -1.63
N GLU A 151 18.60 -15.04 -0.57
CA GLU A 151 17.28 -15.70 -0.57
C GLU A 151 16.11 -14.73 -0.82
N PHE A 152 16.21 -13.49 -0.37
CA PHE A 152 15.24 -12.45 -0.68
C PHE A 152 15.35 -12.02 -2.15
N VAL A 153 16.58 -11.86 -2.65
CA VAL A 153 16.82 -11.51 -4.06
C VAL A 153 16.23 -12.56 -4.99
N GLU A 154 16.48 -13.84 -4.73
CA GLU A 154 15.88 -14.94 -5.48
C GLU A 154 14.35 -14.94 -5.42
N ALA A 155 13.77 -14.69 -4.25
CA ALA A 155 12.32 -14.64 -4.08
C ALA A 155 11.67 -13.52 -4.90
N VAL A 156 12.30 -12.34 -4.99
CA VAL A 156 11.79 -11.22 -5.81
C VAL A 156 11.89 -11.56 -7.29
N GLN A 157 12.97 -12.21 -7.74
CA GLN A 157 13.12 -12.60 -9.14
C GLN A 157 12.12 -13.69 -9.57
N ARG A 158 11.65 -14.51 -8.62
CA ARG A 158 10.61 -15.51 -8.86
C ARG A 158 9.21 -14.99 -8.59
N TYR A 159 9.07 -13.70 -8.25
CA TYR A 159 7.78 -13.12 -7.92
C TYR A 159 6.77 -13.34 -9.04
N ASP A 160 5.63 -13.88 -8.66
CA ASP A 160 4.46 -14.03 -9.50
C ASP A 160 3.32 -13.18 -8.91
N ALA A 161 2.75 -12.30 -9.74
CA ALA A 161 1.66 -11.43 -9.34
C ALA A 161 0.42 -12.20 -8.87
N ASP A 162 0.24 -13.43 -9.35
CA ASP A 162 -0.89 -14.28 -8.99
C ASP A 162 -0.81 -14.76 -7.53
N TRP A 163 0.37 -14.74 -6.88
CA TRP A 163 0.49 -15.10 -5.46
C TRP A 163 -0.24 -14.15 -4.52
N ALA A 164 -0.44 -12.91 -4.97
CA ALA A 164 -1.20 -11.88 -4.27
C ALA A 164 -2.71 -12.05 -4.43
N THR A 165 -3.16 -12.92 -5.34
CA THR A 165 -4.58 -13.12 -5.65
C THR A 165 -5.18 -14.24 -4.80
N GLU A 166 -6.51 -14.20 -4.63
CA GLU A 166 -7.22 -15.27 -3.92
C GLU A 166 -7.70 -16.35 -4.92
N PRO A 167 -7.55 -17.64 -4.59
CA PRO A 167 -6.97 -18.19 -3.36
C PRO A 167 -5.42 -18.15 -3.39
N SER A 168 -4.80 -17.57 -2.36
CA SER A 168 -3.34 -17.64 -2.17
C SER A 168 -3.02 -18.75 -1.16
N PRO A 169 -1.97 -19.57 -1.38
CA PRO A 169 -1.57 -20.60 -0.42
C PRO A 169 -1.16 -20.04 0.94
N TRP A 170 -0.94 -18.73 1.03
CA TRP A 170 -0.52 -18.03 2.25
C TRP A 170 -1.68 -17.35 2.99
N ILE A 171 -2.84 -17.20 2.34
CA ILE A 171 -4.02 -16.61 2.98
C ILE A 171 -4.79 -17.74 3.67
N PRO A 172 -4.96 -17.72 4.99
CA PRO A 172 -5.65 -18.79 5.67
C PRO A 172 -7.16 -18.75 5.36
N PRO A 173 -7.86 -19.91 5.38
CA PRO A 173 -9.29 -19.96 5.02
C PRO A 173 -10.18 -19.06 5.88
N ASP A 174 -9.80 -18.86 7.14
CA ASP A 174 -10.50 -18.05 8.14
C ASP A 174 -10.19 -16.54 8.05
N ALA A 175 -9.52 -16.08 6.98
CA ALA A 175 -9.28 -14.66 6.75
C ALA A 175 -10.60 -13.86 6.64
N GLU A 176 -10.68 -12.74 7.37
CA GLU A 176 -11.83 -11.85 7.33
C GLU A 176 -11.78 -10.99 6.05
N ARG A 177 -12.85 -11.02 5.26
CA ARG A 177 -12.96 -10.35 3.97
C ARG A 177 -13.93 -9.18 4.07
N LYS A 178 -13.39 -7.97 4.00
CA LYS A 178 -14.18 -6.74 3.94
C LYS A 178 -14.17 -6.20 2.52
N VAL A 179 -15.21 -6.57 1.77
CA VAL A 179 -15.39 -6.09 0.40
C VAL A 179 -15.78 -4.61 0.42
N ARG A 180 -15.22 -3.82 -0.49
CA ARG A 180 -15.61 -2.41 -0.65
C ARG A 180 -17.09 -2.34 -1.05
N ASN A 181 -17.87 -1.51 -0.34
CA ASN A 181 -19.25 -1.09 -0.63
C ASN A 181 -20.10 -2.09 -1.44
N ARG A 182 -20.36 -3.29 -0.89
CA ARG A 182 -21.39 -4.19 -1.42
C ARG A 182 -22.81 -3.86 -0.94
N THR A 183 -23.01 -2.74 -0.25
CA THR A 183 -24.36 -2.30 0.11
C THR A 183 -25.06 -1.82 -1.16
N PRO A 184 -26.18 -2.44 -1.56
CA PRO A 184 -27.01 -1.92 -2.63
C PRO A 184 -27.38 -0.48 -2.27
N MET A 185 -27.09 0.46 -3.17
CA MET A 185 -27.51 1.84 -2.99
C MET A 185 -28.78 2.06 -3.80
N ASN A 186 -29.73 2.75 -3.17
CA ASN A 186 -30.87 3.34 -3.85
C ASN A 186 -30.58 4.83 -3.98
N MET A 187 -30.58 5.34 -5.22
CA MET A 187 -30.33 6.75 -5.49
C MET A 187 -31.41 7.31 -6.41
N MET A 188 -31.95 8.48 -6.08
CA MET A 188 -32.83 9.24 -6.97
C MET A 188 -32.00 10.22 -7.78
N ILE A 189 -31.99 10.10 -9.10
CA ILE A 189 -31.24 10.98 -10.00
C ILE A 189 -32.17 11.63 -11.03
N PRO A 190 -32.09 12.96 -11.27
CA PRO A 190 -32.80 13.61 -12.36
C PRO A 190 -32.13 13.33 -13.71
N CYS A 191 -32.93 13.04 -14.75
CA CYS A 191 -32.45 13.02 -16.12
C CYS A 191 -32.15 14.44 -16.62
N GLY A 192 -30.95 14.66 -17.17
CA GLY A 192 -30.54 15.96 -17.72
C GLY A 192 -31.35 16.40 -18.94
N SER A 193 -31.89 15.45 -19.71
CA SER A 193 -32.64 15.71 -20.94
C SER A 193 -34.13 15.99 -20.67
N CYS A 194 -34.79 15.22 -19.80
CA CYS A 194 -36.24 15.34 -19.54
C CYS A 194 -36.63 15.83 -18.13
N GLY A 195 -35.67 15.97 -17.20
CA GLY A 195 -35.90 16.48 -15.84
C GLY A 195 -36.63 15.53 -14.89
N ARG A 196 -37.10 14.36 -15.34
CA ARG A 196 -37.75 13.36 -14.48
C ARG A 196 -36.75 12.72 -13.53
N MET A 197 -37.21 12.38 -12.33
CA MET A 197 -36.44 11.65 -11.31
C MET A 197 -36.55 10.14 -11.56
N PHE A 198 -35.43 9.45 -11.51
CA PHE A 198 -35.35 7.99 -11.68
C PHE A 198 -34.69 7.36 -10.46
N GLU A 199 -35.22 6.22 -10.04
CA GLU A 199 -34.64 5.42 -8.96
C GLU A 199 -33.63 4.42 -9.55
N LEU A 200 -32.41 4.49 -9.03
CA LEU A 200 -31.32 3.60 -9.37
C LEU A 200 -31.09 2.61 -8.25
N HIS A 201 -31.03 1.33 -8.63
CA HIS A 201 -30.66 0.24 -7.74
C HIS A 201 -29.39 -0.40 -8.29
N PHE A 202 -28.26 -0.08 -7.68
CA PHE A 202 -26.99 -0.66 -8.10
C PHE A 202 -26.12 -1.03 -6.90
N THR A 203 -25.33 -2.07 -7.09
CA THR A 203 -24.26 -2.43 -6.16
C THR A 203 -22.97 -1.89 -6.76
N PRO A 204 -22.28 -0.94 -6.10
CA PRO A 204 -20.98 -0.47 -6.58
C PRO A 204 -20.01 -1.65 -6.67
N VAL A 205 -19.52 -1.97 -7.86
CA VAL A 205 -18.47 -2.97 -8.06
C VAL A 205 -17.17 -2.23 -8.35
N GLY A 206 -16.20 -2.34 -7.44
CA GLY A 206 -14.82 -1.86 -7.66
C GLY A 206 -14.53 -0.41 -7.24
N THR A 207 -13.24 -0.05 -7.24
CA THR A 207 -12.72 1.31 -6.93
C THR A 207 -12.63 2.24 -8.12
N GLU A 208 -12.96 1.76 -9.30
CA GLU A 208 -12.93 2.65 -10.43
C GLU A 208 -14.08 3.67 -10.29
N ARG A 209 -13.77 4.92 -10.63
CA ARG A 209 -14.77 5.96 -10.96
C ARG A 209 -15.67 5.53 -12.15
N SER A 210 -15.58 4.26 -12.59
CA SER A 210 -16.26 3.61 -13.70
C SER A 210 -17.42 2.66 -13.25
N ALA A 211 -18.10 2.97 -12.14
CA ALA A 211 -19.49 2.56 -11.93
C ALA A 211 -20.57 3.11 -12.93
N PRO A 212 -20.27 3.85 -14.04
CA PRO A 212 -21.28 4.26 -15.00
C PRO A 212 -21.93 3.13 -15.80
N SER A 213 -21.38 1.92 -15.95
CA SER A 213 -21.93 0.96 -16.92
C SER A 213 -23.35 0.49 -16.55
N LEU A 214 -23.51 -0.10 -15.36
CA LEU A 214 -24.81 -0.60 -14.90
C LEU A 214 -25.83 0.51 -14.59
N ALA A 215 -25.38 1.61 -13.98
CA ALA A 215 -26.27 2.73 -13.66
C ALA A 215 -26.75 3.48 -14.91
N SER A 216 -25.86 3.71 -15.89
CA SER A 216 -26.26 4.37 -17.14
C SER A 216 -27.15 3.47 -17.99
N GLU A 217 -26.91 2.15 -18.03
CA GLU A 217 -27.79 1.20 -18.72
C GLU A 217 -29.20 1.17 -18.13
N GLN A 218 -29.34 1.10 -16.79
CA GLN A 218 -30.65 1.16 -16.12
C GLN A 218 -31.40 2.45 -16.47
N LEU A 219 -30.70 3.58 -16.53
CA LEU A 219 -31.34 4.85 -16.82
C LEU A 219 -31.71 5.04 -18.29
N ILE A 220 -30.90 4.54 -19.23
CA ILE A 220 -31.23 4.48 -20.66
C ILE A 220 -32.52 3.66 -20.86
N GLN A 221 -32.67 2.54 -20.15
CA GLN A 221 -33.88 1.72 -20.22
C GLN A 221 -35.11 2.43 -19.62
N GLN A 222 -34.93 3.20 -18.54
CA GLN A 222 -36.03 3.89 -17.86
C GLN A 222 -36.44 5.21 -18.56
N CYS A 223 -35.56 5.81 -19.35
CA CYS A 223 -35.79 7.10 -20.00
C CYS A 223 -35.56 7.02 -21.53
N PRO A 224 -36.61 6.74 -22.34
CA PRO A 224 -36.49 6.65 -23.80
C PRO A 224 -36.11 7.98 -24.48
N ASP A 225 -36.28 9.10 -23.80
CA ASP A 225 -35.92 10.45 -24.28
C ASP A 225 -34.48 10.87 -23.89
N HIS A 226 -33.67 9.94 -23.36
CA HIS A 226 -32.31 10.24 -22.94
C HIS A 226 -31.38 10.33 -24.16
N ASP A 227 -30.70 11.47 -24.33
CA ASP A 227 -29.83 11.77 -25.47
C ASP A 227 -28.38 11.28 -25.29
N GLY A 228 -28.12 10.44 -24.28
CA GLY A 228 -26.81 9.86 -23.99
C GLY A 228 -25.78 10.85 -23.44
N LYS A 229 -26.20 12.07 -23.08
CA LYS A 229 -25.34 13.10 -22.49
C LYS A 229 -25.49 13.20 -20.98
N GLU A 230 -24.35 13.48 -20.37
CA GLU A 230 -23.98 13.40 -18.96
C GLU A 230 -25.09 13.58 -17.91
N TRP A 231 -25.16 12.62 -16.99
CA TRP A 231 -25.88 12.72 -15.73
C TRP A 231 -25.29 13.86 -14.90
N GLY A 232 -26.09 14.89 -14.59
CA GLY A 232 -25.67 16.16 -13.99
C GLY A 232 -25.03 16.11 -12.59
N PHE A 233 -24.66 14.94 -12.08
CA PHE A 233 -24.05 14.74 -10.77
C PHE A 233 -22.51 14.59 -10.82
N TRP A 234 -21.95 14.12 -11.95
CA TRP A 234 -20.55 13.65 -11.94
C TRP A 234 -19.50 14.71 -12.27
N ASP A 235 -19.89 15.90 -12.71
CA ASP A 235 -18.95 16.94 -13.14
C ASP A 235 -18.67 18.01 -12.06
N LYS A 236 -19.26 17.90 -10.85
CA LYS A 236 -19.11 18.88 -9.75
C LYS A 236 -18.36 18.38 -8.51
N VAL A 237 -17.82 17.16 -8.53
CA VAL A 237 -16.93 16.65 -7.48
C VAL A 237 -15.60 16.29 -8.12
N ARG A 238 -14.82 17.31 -8.48
CA ARG A 238 -13.41 17.16 -8.90
C ARG A 238 -12.50 17.24 -7.69
#